data_AF-A0A955ELX6-F1
#
_entry.id   AF-A0A955ELX6-F1
#
_cell.length_a   1.000
_cell.length_b   1.000
_cell.length_c   1.000
_cell.angle_alpha   90.00
_cell.angle_beta   90.00
_cell.angle_gamma   90.00
#
_symmetry.space_group_name_H-M   'P 1'
#
loop_
_entity.id
_entity.type
_entity.pdbx_description
1 polymer ?
#
loop_
_entity_poly.entity_id
_entity_poly.type
_entity_poly.pdbx_seq_one_letter_code
_entity_poly.pdbx_strand_id
1 'polypeptide(L)'
;MTDIARTVLAIVVAALLAGGAWLTSPRVVTDQQFSDEGQLLFPGFTDPLQARVLEVVAYDEETASYRAFKVEFRDRQWVIPSHDDYPVDAEENMAAAASVLIGLTREQVITDRAAEHESLGVLAPDDDNAPISGRGVRVTFSDGSGTQLASLIIGHAVNDTTAGSEGARRYVRIAGKNRVYAATFNHTFSTDFRDWVETDLLQLTGQTIDRYEVDRYSIDERAGTKTASRRLSMSRTYDPAVPASARDWTVRETLAGEPVPTPAGATPDVEAINDVLNEIKKIRISGVRPKPQRLVELFEGRTNQVDVPELMNLQSRGFFVDQNGQLLANEGEVRVTTRDGVVLTMYFGEVLYGPAAAVSSGLGDVVNASTESDGAGTEHRYMFVVASFDESMFPEPQAPQAAGQGEDATTSGAQAAYEQALAARQEKLDAGRSRADALRARYANWY
;
A
#
# COMPACT_ATOMS: atom_id res chain seq x y z
N MET A 1 9.06 -97.27 12.64
CA MET A 1 8.19 -96.08 12.64
C MET A 1 7.19 -96.25 11.50
N THR A 2 5.89 -96.21 11.78
CA THR A 2 4.84 -96.27 10.76
C THR A 2 4.82 -94.96 9.96
N ASP A 3 4.43 -95.00 8.68
CA ASP A 3 4.42 -93.81 7.81
C ASP A 3 3.59 -92.66 8.39
N ILE A 4 2.55 -92.98 9.15
CA ILE A 4 1.72 -92.01 9.88
C ILE A 4 2.55 -91.15 10.85
N ALA A 5 3.51 -91.75 11.57
CA ALA A 5 4.34 -91.02 12.52
C ALA A 5 5.29 -90.02 11.83
N ARG A 6 5.75 -90.34 10.61
CA ARG A 6 6.57 -89.43 9.81
C ARG A 6 5.76 -88.26 9.26
N THR A 7 4.53 -88.52 8.81
CA THR A 7 3.62 -87.47 8.32
C THR A 7 3.22 -86.49 9.43
N VAL A 8 2.92 -86.99 10.63
CA VAL A 8 2.58 -86.11 11.77
C VAL A 8 3.79 -85.25 12.17
N LEU A 9 4.99 -85.84 12.21
CA LEU A 9 6.21 -85.08 12.51
C LEU A 9 6.48 -83.97 11.47
N ALA A 10 6.28 -84.27 10.19
CA ALA A 10 6.44 -83.30 9.11
C ALA A 10 5.46 -82.13 9.23
N ILE A 11 4.20 -82.39 9.60
CA ILE A 11 3.19 -81.35 9.81
C ILE A 11 3.55 -80.44 11.00
N VAL A 12 4.02 -81.02 12.10
CA VAL A 12 4.44 -80.25 13.29
C VAL A 12 5.65 -79.37 12.97
N VAL A 13 6.64 -79.91 12.25
CA VAL A 13 7.81 -79.13 11.81
C VAL A 13 7.40 -78.02 10.85
N ALA A 14 6.51 -78.29 9.90
CA ALA A 14 6.00 -77.27 8.97
C ALA A 14 5.24 -76.16 9.72
N ALA A 15 4.43 -76.51 10.72
CA ALA A 15 3.72 -75.54 11.55
C ALA A 15 4.68 -74.68 12.39
N LEU A 16 5.73 -75.28 12.95
CA LEU A 16 6.77 -74.56 13.69
C LEU A 16 7.57 -73.63 12.78
N LEU A 17 7.94 -74.07 11.58
CA LEU A 17 8.64 -73.25 10.60
C LEU A 17 7.75 -72.10 10.09
N ALA A 18 6.47 -72.35 9.83
CA ALA A 18 5.51 -71.31 9.45
C ALA A 18 5.30 -70.30 10.58
N GLY A 19 5.20 -70.76 11.84
CA GLY A 19 5.10 -69.89 13.01
C GLY A 19 6.36 -69.05 13.22
N GLY A 20 7.55 -69.65 13.05
CA GLY A 20 8.83 -68.95 13.09
C GLY A 20 8.98 -67.92 11.97
N ALA A 21 8.57 -68.25 10.75
CA ALA A 21 8.57 -67.35 9.61
C ALA A 21 7.59 -66.18 9.81
N TRP A 22 6.43 -66.41 10.43
CA TRP A 22 5.50 -65.33 10.78
C TRP A 22 6.08 -64.41 11.86
N LEU A 23 6.71 -64.97 12.90
CA LEU A 23 7.33 -64.19 13.99
C LEU A 23 8.53 -63.34 13.53
N THR A 24 9.27 -63.85 12.54
CA THR A 24 10.47 -63.22 11.98
C THR A 24 10.21 -62.46 10.68
N SER A 25 8.97 -62.48 10.18
CA SER A 25 8.61 -61.73 8.98
C SER A 25 8.89 -60.25 9.22
N PRO A 26 9.60 -59.57 8.30
CA PRO A 26 9.82 -58.14 8.41
C PRO A 26 8.45 -57.46 8.42
N ARG A 27 8.08 -56.88 9.56
CA ARG A 27 6.96 -55.95 9.59
C ARG A 27 7.37 -54.79 8.69
N VAL A 28 6.57 -54.51 7.67
CA VAL A 28 6.68 -53.26 6.92
C VAL A 28 6.44 -52.16 7.95
N VAL A 29 7.51 -51.58 8.49
CA VAL A 29 7.43 -50.30 9.18
C VAL A 29 7.09 -49.34 8.05
N THR A 30 5.80 -49.07 7.85
CA THR A 30 5.39 -47.92 7.08
C THR A 30 6.06 -46.73 7.75
N ASP A 31 7.09 -46.17 7.11
CA ASP A 31 7.81 -45.03 7.64
C ASP A 31 6.78 -43.94 7.94
N GLN A 32 6.57 -43.66 9.23
CA GLN A 32 5.69 -42.58 9.68
C GLN A 32 6.19 -41.19 9.22
N GLN A 33 7.34 -41.16 8.55
CA GLN A 33 7.91 -39.99 7.89
C GLN A 33 7.02 -39.47 6.75
N PHE A 34 6.24 -40.31 6.06
CA PHE A 34 5.40 -39.90 4.92
C PHE A 34 3.89 -39.93 5.21
N SER A 35 3.48 -40.20 6.46
CA SER A 35 2.07 -40.50 6.79
C SER A 35 1.11 -39.34 6.56
N ASP A 36 1.61 -38.10 6.43
CA ASP A 36 0.79 -36.90 6.33
C ASP A 36 1.02 -36.09 5.05
N GLU A 37 1.81 -36.60 4.11
CA GLU A 37 1.92 -36.01 2.78
C GLU A 37 0.57 -35.95 2.07
N GLY A 38 0.35 -34.87 1.32
CA GLY A 38 -0.92 -34.59 0.63
C GLY A 38 -2.03 -34.04 1.52
N GLN A 39 -1.87 -34.00 2.85
CA GLN A 39 -2.83 -33.36 3.75
C GLN A 39 -2.66 -31.83 3.77
N LEU A 40 -3.72 -31.10 4.11
CA LEU A 40 -3.63 -29.66 4.36
C LEU A 40 -2.74 -29.34 5.57
N LEU A 41 -1.99 -28.24 5.50
CA LEU A 41 -1.24 -27.75 6.66
C LEU A 41 -2.18 -27.25 7.76
N PHE A 42 -3.26 -26.57 7.40
CA PHE A 42 -4.22 -25.99 8.35
C PHE A 42 -5.68 -26.41 8.04
N PRO A 43 -6.08 -27.66 8.33
CA PRO A 43 -7.42 -28.15 8.00
C PRO A 43 -8.59 -27.38 8.63
N GLY A 44 -8.34 -26.67 9.75
CA GLY A 44 -9.34 -25.86 10.45
C GLY A 44 -9.52 -24.45 9.87
N PHE A 45 -8.62 -23.99 9.00
CA PHE A 45 -8.71 -22.70 8.35
C PHE A 45 -9.28 -22.90 6.95
N THR A 46 -10.59 -22.68 6.79
CA THR A 46 -11.32 -23.03 5.57
C THR A 46 -11.96 -21.83 4.86
N ASP A 47 -12.12 -20.71 5.55
CA ASP A 47 -12.75 -19.50 5.04
C ASP A 47 -11.83 -18.29 5.26
N PRO A 48 -11.39 -17.60 4.19
CA PRO A 48 -10.48 -16.47 4.32
C PRO A 48 -11.11 -15.30 5.09
N LEU A 49 -12.44 -15.19 5.12
CA LEU A 49 -13.16 -14.10 5.81
C LEU A 49 -13.18 -14.26 7.34
N GLN A 50 -12.80 -15.44 7.85
CA GLN A 50 -12.59 -15.67 9.28
C GLN A 50 -11.35 -14.94 9.79
N ALA A 51 -10.34 -14.74 8.93
CA ALA A 51 -9.15 -14.01 9.29
C ALA A 51 -9.48 -12.52 9.46
N ARG A 52 -9.25 -12.01 10.67
CA ARG A 52 -9.41 -10.59 11.02
C ARG A 52 -8.10 -9.94 11.44
N VAL A 53 -7.05 -10.74 11.62
CA VAL A 53 -5.70 -10.27 11.93
C VAL A 53 -4.71 -11.04 11.08
N LEU A 54 -3.77 -10.31 10.49
CA LEU A 54 -2.55 -10.85 9.92
C LEU A 54 -1.36 -10.23 10.63
N GLU A 55 -0.42 -11.08 11.03
CA GLU A 55 0.87 -10.67 11.54
C GLU A 55 1.97 -11.34 10.73
N VAL A 56 2.90 -10.55 10.20
CA VAL A 56 4.09 -10.99 9.49
C VAL A 56 5.29 -10.56 10.32
N VAL A 57 6.14 -11.52 10.69
CA VAL A 57 7.39 -11.26 11.41
C VAL A 57 8.55 -11.75 10.55
N ALA A 58 9.52 -10.89 10.31
CA ALA A 58 10.72 -11.22 9.55
C ALA A 58 11.95 -10.71 10.30
N TYR A 59 13.06 -11.43 10.22
CA TYR A 59 14.33 -10.97 10.77
C TYR A 59 15.13 -10.22 9.69
N ASP A 60 15.72 -9.09 10.06
CA ASP A 60 16.59 -8.30 9.20
C ASP A 60 18.04 -8.49 9.66
N GLU A 61 18.82 -9.20 8.85
CA GLU A 61 20.21 -9.54 9.16
C GLU A 61 21.15 -8.33 9.16
N GLU A 62 20.85 -7.30 8.36
CA GLU A 62 21.68 -6.09 8.27
C GLU A 62 21.58 -5.25 9.54
N THR A 63 20.38 -5.16 10.10
CA THR A 63 20.10 -4.40 11.33
C THR A 63 20.13 -5.25 12.60
N ALA A 64 20.29 -6.57 12.45
CA ALA A 64 20.21 -7.56 13.54
C ALA A 64 18.96 -7.41 14.42
N SER A 65 17.81 -7.17 13.80
CA SER A 65 16.53 -6.93 14.48
C SER A 65 15.37 -7.62 13.78
N TYR A 66 14.31 -7.99 14.50
CA TYR A 66 13.08 -8.49 13.88
C TYR A 66 12.11 -7.35 13.60
N ARG A 67 11.45 -7.40 12.44
CA ARG A 67 10.35 -6.52 12.04
C ARG A 67 9.05 -7.28 12.14
N ALA A 68 8.12 -6.72 12.90
CA ALA A 68 6.73 -7.19 12.92
C ALA A 68 5.85 -6.19 12.18
N PHE A 69 5.04 -6.71 11.27
CA PHE A 69 4.02 -5.96 10.56
C PHE A 69 2.66 -6.60 10.85
N LYS A 70 1.67 -5.78 11.19
CA LYS A 70 0.34 -6.25 11.62
C LYS A 70 -0.75 -5.46 10.91
N VAL A 71 -1.76 -6.17 10.43
CA VAL A 71 -3.00 -5.64 9.87
C VAL A 71 -4.16 -6.24 10.65
N GLU A 72 -5.08 -5.41 11.12
CA GLU A 72 -6.20 -5.81 11.98
C GLU A 72 -7.51 -5.18 11.51
N PHE A 73 -8.59 -5.96 11.50
CA PHE A 73 -9.94 -5.45 11.25
C PHE A 73 -10.58 -5.00 12.56
N ARG A 74 -10.71 -3.68 12.75
CA ARG A 74 -11.30 -3.04 13.93
C ARG A 74 -12.27 -1.94 13.50
N ASP A 75 -13.35 -1.75 14.24
CA ASP A 75 -14.32 -0.66 13.99
C ASP A 75 -14.86 -0.61 12.55
N ARG A 76 -15.06 -1.80 11.96
CA ARG A 76 -15.56 -2.01 10.59
C ARG A 76 -14.61 -1.55 9.47
N GLN A 77 -13.33 -1.39 9.77
CA GLN A 77 -12.28 -1.04 8.80
C GLN A 77 -11.00 -1.83 9.09
N TRP A 78 -10.12 -1.95 8.09
CA TRP A 78 -8.78 -2.50 8.29
C TRP A 78 -7.84 -1.37 8.71
N VAL A 79 -7.00 -1.65 9.71
CA VAL A 79 -6.02 -0.69 10.23
C VAL A 79 -4.64 -1.32 10.35
N ILE A 80 -3.61 -0.49 10.31
CA ILE A 80 -2.22 -0.86 10.59
C ILE A 80 -1.80 -0.26 11.94
N PRO A 81 -1.79 -1.05 13.03
CA PRO A 81 -1.48 -0.51 14.37
C PRO A 81 -0.07 0.06 14.51
N SER A 82 0.90 -0.43 13.74
CA SER A 82 2.27 0.11 13.75
C SER A 82 2.41 1.48 13.09
N HIS A 83 1.33 2.01 12.51
CA HIS A 83 1.28 3.29 11.81
C HIS A 83 0.11 4.14 12.32
N ASP A 84 0.02 4.28 13.66
CA ASP A 84 -1.02 5.08 14.34
C ASP A 84 -2.46 4.67 13.98
N ASP A 85 -2.71 3.37 13.77
CA ASP A 85 -4.00 2.83 13.31
C ASP A 85 -4.44 3.37 11.93
N TYR A 86 -3.48 3.61 11.01
CA TYR A 86 -3.77 4.07 9.66
C TYR A 86 -4.80 3.17 8.94
N PRO A 87 -5.91 3.73 8.44
CA PRO A 87 -6.95 2.97 7.78
C PRO A 87 -6.53 2.57 6.37
N VAL A 88 -6.79 1.32 6.02
CA VAL A 88 -6.38 0.73 4.74
C VAL A 88 -7.53 -0.02 4.10
N ASP A 89 -7.52 -0.07 2.77
CA ASP A 89 -8.35 -1.00 2.03
C ASP A 89 -7.56 -2.30 1.81
N ALA A 90 -7.52 -3.12 2.86
CA ALA A 90 -6.76 -4.37 2.86
C ALA A 90 -7.63 -5.60 2.60
N GLU A 91 -8.92 -5.44 2.27
CA GLU A 91 -9.85 -6.59 2.16
C GLU A 91 -9.38 -7.60 1.11
N GLU A 92 -9.06 -7.14 -0.10
CA GLU A 92 -8.59 -8.00 -1.19
C GLU A 92 -7.22 -8.64 -0.86
N ASN A 93 -6.28 -7.83 -0.35
CA ASN A 93 -4.93 -8.32 0.00
C ASN A 93 -4.99 -9.36 1.13
N MET A 94 -5.81 -9.12 2.16
CA MET A 94 -6.02 -10.06 3.27
C MET A 94 -6.68 -11.35 2.79
N ALA A 95 -7.72 -11.27 1.96
CA ALA A 95 -8.40 -12.44 1.43
C ALA A 95 -7.47 -13.28 0.53
N ALA A 96 -6.69 -12.64 -0.33
CA ALA A 96 -5.69 -13.30 -1.18
C ALA A 96 -4.61 -14.00 -0.34
N ALA A 97 -4.06 -13.29 0.66
CA ALA A 97 -3.05 -13.81 1.56
C ALA A 97 -3.57 -15.00 2.40
N ALA A 98 -4.78 -14.91 2.94
CA ALA A 98 -5.43 -15.99 3.68
C ALA A 98 -5.68 -17.23 2.82
N SER A 99 -6.15 -17.04 1.58
CA SER A 99 -6.47 -18.12 0.64
C SER A 99 -5.27 -19.02 0.34
N VAL A 100 -4.06 -18.45 0.34
CA VAL A 100 -2.80 -19.19 0.13
C VAL A 100 -2.61 -20.26 1.21
N LEU A 101 -2.92 -19.97 2.48
CA LEU A 101 -2.73 -20.92 3.58
C LEU A 101 -3.84 -21.97 3.66
N ILE A 102 -5.07 -21.60 3.28
CA ILE A 102 -6.23 -22.51 3.26
C ILE A 102 -5.99 -23.68 2.29
N GLY A 103 -5.43 -23.39 1.12
CA GLY A 103 -5.12 -24.40 0.09
C GLY A 103 -3.77 -25.09 0.24
N LEU A 104 -2.96 -24.72 1.24
CA LEU A 104 -1.58 -25.19 1.33
C LEU A 104 -1.51 -26.65 1.79
N THR A 105 -0.92 -27.50 0.96
CA THR A 105 -0.74 -28.93 1.22
C THR A 105 0.70 -29.26 1.62
N ARG A 106 0.84 -30.36 2.36
CA ARG A 106 2.14 -30.96 2.72
C ARG A 106 2.64 -31.74 1.51
N GLU A 107 3.26 -31.07 0.55
CA GLU A 107 3.63 -31.72 -0.72
C GLU A 107 4.72 -32.77 -0.55
N GLN A 108 5.74 -32.46 0.26
CA GLN A 108 6.85 -33.36 0.53
C GLN A 108 7.36 -33.12 1.95
N VAL A 109 7.58 -34.18 2.73
CA VAL A 109 8.27 -34.12 4.01
C VAL A 109 9.76 -34.04 3.78
N ILE A 110 10.41 -33.04 4.38
CA ILE A 110 11.84 -32.80 4.22
C ILE A 110 12.62 -33.35 5.41
N THR A 111 12.24 -32.97 6.63
CA THR A 111 12.92 -33.39 7.86
C THR A 111 12.05 -33.13 9.09
N ASP A 112 12.34 -33.85 10.17
CA ASP A 112 11.83 -33.56 11.52
C ASP A 112 12.94 -33.13 12.50
N ARG A 113 14.18 -33.00 12.00
CA ARG A 113 15.37 -32.74 12.81
C ARG A 113 15.58 -31.24 12.98
N ALA A 114 15.50 -30.77 14.22
CA ALA A 114 15.73 -29.35 14.54
C ALA A 114 17.11 -28.83 14.11
N ALA A 115 18.12 -29.71 14.09
CA ALA A 115 19.48 -29.36 13.65
C ALA A 115 19.57 -28.91 12.18
N GLU A 116 18.57 -29.22 11.36
CA GLU A 116 18.54 -28.85 9.94
C GLU A 116 17.73 -27.57 9.67
N HIS A 117 17.01 -27.05 10.68
CA HIS A 117 16.14 -25.88 10.53
C HIS A 117 16.88 -24.63 10.06
N GLU A 118 18.11 -24.42 10.55
CA GLU A 118 18.95 -23.29 10.16
C GLU A 118 19.26 -23.33 8.66
N SER A 119 19.74 -24.46 8.15
CA SER A 119 20.10 -24.62 6.73
C SER A 119 18.91 -24.51 5.78
N LEU A 120 17.69 -24.78 6.27
CA LEU A 120 16.45 -24.69 5.52
C LEU A 120 15.80 -23.30 5.63
N GLY A 121 16.32 -22.43 6.48
CA GLY A 121 15.78 -21.09 6.69
C GLY A 121 14.47 -21.06 7.46
N VAL A 122 14.16 -22.09 8.27
CA VAL A 122 12.86 -22.24 8.94
C VAL A 122 12.94 -22.02 10.46
N LEU A 123 14.01 -21.40 10.96
CA LEU A 123 14.06 -20.93 12.34
C LEU A 123 13.05 -19.79 12.54
N ALA A 124 12.50 -19.67 13.76
CA ALA A 124 11.55 -18.61 14.03
C ALA A 124 12.28 -17.25 14.05
N PRO A 125 11.72 -16.20 13.40
CA PRO A 125 12.38 -14.90 13.30
C PRO A 125 12.52 -14.18 14.64
N ASP A 126 11.64 -14.47 15.60
CA ASP A 126 11.51 -13.84 16.91
C ASP A 126 12.04 -14.72 18.06
N ASP A 127 12.77 -15.80 17.76
CA ASP A 127 13.43 -16.61 18.78
C ASP A 127 14.80 -15.99 19.13
N ASP A 128 14.89 -15.34 20.28
CA ASP A 128 16.13 -14.71 20.76
C ASP A 128 17.29 -15.70 20.96
N ASN A 129 17.00 -17.01 21.06
CA ASN A 129 18.02 -18.05 21.25
C ASN A 129 18.44 -18.71 19.93
N ALA A 130 17.74 -18.43 18.83
CA ALA A 130 18.08 -18.98 17.53
C ALA A 130 19.31 -18.26 16.94
N PRO A 131 20.13 -18.95 16.13
CA PRO A 131 21.12 -18.28 15.28
C PRO A 131 20.51 -17.13 14.47
N ILE A 132 21.33 -16.12 14.17
CA ILE A 132 20.93 -15.00 13.31
C ILE A 132 20.65 -15.50 11.89
N SER A 133 21.51 -16.37 11.38
CA SER A 133 21.36 -17.08 10.10
C SER A 133 20.21 -18.07 10.14
N GLY A 134 19.55 -18.28 8.99
CA GLY A 134 18.56 -19.34 8.82
C GLY A 134 17.20 -19.05 9.46
N ARG A 135 16.94 -17.80 9.86
CA ARG A 135 15.63 -17.33 10.29
C ARG A 135 14.69 -17.14 9.09
N GLY A 136 13.50 -17.70 9.21
CA GLY A 136 12.44 -17.58 8.20
C GLY A 136 11.50 -16.41 8.46
N VAL A 137 10.53 -16.24 7.57
CA VAL A 137 9.42 -15.29 7.76
C VAL A 137 8.26 -16.04 8.42
N ARG A 138 7.81 -15.56 9.58
CA ARG A 138 6.62 -16.10 10.25
C ARG A 138 5.39 -15.32 9.85
N VAL A 139 4.35 -16.03 9.45
CA VAL A 139 3.05 -15.50 9.07
C VAL A 139 2.00 -16.12 9.97
N THR A 140 1.24 -15.28 10.66
CA THR A 140 0.19 -15.71 11.60
C THR A 140 -1.13 -15.05 11.21
N PHE A 141 -2.18 -15.87 11.10
CA PHE A 141 -3.56 -15.40 10.94
C PHE A 141 -4.36 -15.72 12.20
N SER A 142 -5.15 -14.75 12.64
CA SER A 142 -6.07 -14.90 13.76
C SER A 142 -7.47 -14.39 13.42
N ASP A 143 -8.47 -14.92 14.11
CA ASP A 143 -9.84 -14.44 14.02
C ASP A 143 -10.08 -13.15 14.83
N GLY A 144 -11.30 -12.63 14.78
CA GLY A 144 -11.68 -11.40 15.51
C GLY A 144 -11.70 -11.56 17.04
N SER A 145 -11.61 -12.79 17.56
CA SER A 145 -11.48 -13.06 19.00
C SER A 145 -10.02 -13.14 19.46
N GLY A 146 -9.06 -13.10 18.52
CA GLY A 146 -7.65 -13.32 18.77
C GLY A 146 -7.25 -14.80 18.77
N THR A 147 -8.13 -15.72 18.37
CA THR A 147 -7.79 -17.14 18.25
C THR A 147 -6.95 -17.36 16.98
N GLN A 148 -5.79 -17.97 17.14
CA GLN A 148 -4.89 -18.27 16.02
C GLN A 148 -5.50 -19.34 15.10
N LEU A 149 -5.71 -18.98 13.84
CA LEU A 149 -6.22 -19.86 12.78
C LEU A 149 -5.08 -20.63 12.11
N ALA A 150 -3.97 -19.93 11.84
CA ALA A 150 -2.78 -20.51 11.20
C ALA A 150 -1.52 -19.77 11.64
N SER A 151 -0.40 -20.49 11.76
CA SER A 151 0.92 -19.88 11.94
C SER A 151 1.98 -20.72 11.25
N LEU A 152 2.66 -20.11 10.28
CA LEU A 152 3.58 -20.76 9.36
C LEU A 152 4.90 -20.00 9.31
N ILE A 153 6.02 -20.71 9.35
CA ILE A 153 7.35 -20.18 9.09
C ILE A 153 7.75 -20.58 7.68
N ILE A 154 8.08 -19.60 6.85
CA ILE A 154 8.48 -19.74 5.45
C ILE A 154 9.98 -19.51 5.36
N GLY A 155 10.70 -20.48 4.81
CA GLY A 155 12.15 -20.45 4.70
C GLY A 155 12.68 -20.28 3.28
N HIS A 156 13.85 -20.87 3.04
CA HIS A 156 14.54 -20.76 1.76
C HIS A 156 13.75 -21.41 0.61
N ALA A 157 14.05 -20.97 -0.61
CA ALA A 157 13.56 -21.63 -1.80
C ALA A 157 14.13 -23.05 -1.88
N VAL A 158 13.31 -23.99 -2.35
CA VAL A 158 13.76 -25.35 -2.63
C VAL A 158 14.59 -25.30 -3.91
N ASN A 159 15.89 -25.61 -3.82
CA ASN A 159 16.78 -25.68 -4.98
C ASN A 159 16.47 -26.94 -5.79
N ASP A 160 15.43 -26.90 -6.61
CA ASP A 160 15.07 -27.99 -7.51
C ASP A 160 15.29 -27.58 -8.96
N THR A 161 16.24 -28.25 -9.63
CA THR A 161 16.52 -28.09 -11.06
C THR A 161 15.43 -28.66 -11.97
N THR A 162 14.36 -29.26 -11.42
CA THR A 162 13.27 -29.90 -12.17
C THR A 162 11.92 -29.17 -12.13
N ALA A 163 11.82 -28.03 -11.44
CA ALA A 163 10.59 -27.26 -11.40
C ALA A 163 10.36 -26.50 -12.73
N GLY A 164 9.44 -27.02 -13.55
CA GLY A 164 8.78 -26.23 -14.59
C GLY A 164 8.04 -25.04 -13.99
N SER A 165 7.54 -24.13 -14.83
CA SER A 165 7.05 -22.78 -14.53
C SER A 165 5.86 -22.62 -13.55
N GLU A 166 5.63 -23.54 -12.62
CA GLU A 166 4.54 -23.55 -11.64
C GLU A 166 5.05 -23.21 -10.22
N GLY A 167 5.16 -21.91 -9.91
CA GLY A 167 5.33 -21.39 -8.54
C GLY A 167 6.70 -21.61 -7.88
N ALA A 168 7.03 -20.78 -6.89
CA ALA A 168 8.27 -20.93 -6.14
C ALA A 168 8.05 -21.91 -4.98
N ARG A 169 8.64 -23.11 -5.04
CA ARG A 169 8.65 -24.05 -3.91
C ARG A 169 9.50 -23.51 -2.77
N ARG A 170 8.97 -23.55 -1.55
CA ARG A 170 9.61 -23.05 -0.32
C ARG A 170 9.60 -24.12 0.75
N TYR A 171 10.63 -24.14 1.59
CA TYR A 171 10.58 -24.89 2.84
C TYR A 171 9.64 -24.19 3.81
N VAL A 172 8.73 -24.94 4.43
CA VAL A 172 7.73 -24.41 5.36
C VAL A 172 7.65 -25.25 6.62
N ARG A 173 7.43 -24.59 7.76
CA ARG A 173 7.31 -25.24 9.07
C ARG A 173 6.17 -24.61 9.84
N ILE A 174 5.25 -25.43 10.36
CA ILE A 174 4.21 -24.94 11.27
C ILE A 174 4.90 -24.43 12.54
N ALA A 175 4.56 -23.22 12.98
CA ALA A 175 5.17 -22.64 14.17
C ALA A 175 4.98 -23.56 15.39
N GLY A 176 6.05 -23.76 16.17
CA GLY A 176 6.05 -24.67 17.32
C GLY A 176 6.10 -26.17 16.99
N LYS A 177 6.20 -26.56 15.71
CA LYS A 177 6.44 -27.96 15.28
C LYS A 177 7.85 -28.11 14.69
N ASN A 178 8.38 -29.33 14.76
CA ASN A 178 9.71 -29.64 14.21
C ASN A 178 9.70 -30.10 12.76
N ARG A 179 8.58 -30.64 12.29
CA ARG A 179 8.46 -31.17 10.94
C ARG A 179 8.44 -30.05 9.90
N VAL A 180 9.30 -30.19 8.89
CA VAL A 180 9.47 -29.27 7.76
C VAL A 180 8.96 -29.94 6.50
N TYR A 181 8.26 -29.18 5.68
CA TYR A 181 7.71 -29.62 4.40
C TYR A 181 8.24 -28.73 3.29
N ALA A 182 8.22 -29.23 2.05
CA ALA A 182 8.20 -28.37 0.88
C ALA A 182 6.74 -28.12 0.48
N ALA A 183 6.43 -26.88 0.12
CA ALA A 183 5.12 -26.51 -0.42
C ALA A 183 5.30 -25.43 -1.50
N THR A 184 4.45 -25.45 -2.52
CA THR A 184 4.41 -24.43 -3.56
C THR A 184 3.72 -23.18 -3.04
N PHE A 185 4.38 -22.05 -3.20
CA PHE A 185 3.97 -20.78 -2.60
C PHE A 185 3.78 -19.73 -3.70
N ASN A 186 2.55 -19.22 -3.82
CA ASN A 186 2.17 -18.28 -4.89
C ASN A 186 1.97 -16.83 -4.40
N HIS A 187 2.38 -16.53 -3.17
CA HIS A 187 2.25 -15.21 -2.56
C HIS A 187 3.47 -14.88 -1.72
N THR A 188 3.88 -13.62 -1.70
CA THR A 188 5.00 -13.16 -0.87
C THR A 188 4.44 -12.37 0.30
N PHE A 189 4.79 -12.79 1.51
CA PHE A 189 4.43 -12.06 2.72
C PHE A 189 5.52 -11.06 3.06
N SER A 190 5.16 -9.78 3.09
CA SER A 190 6.08 -8.69 3.34
C SER A 190 5.80 -7.99 4.67
N THR A 191 6.85 -7.46 5.27
CA THR A 191 6.76 -6.56 6.43
C THR A 191 6.77 -5.08 6.01
N ASP A 192 6.89 -4.81 4.71
CA ASP A 192 6.86 -3.45 4.18
C ASP A 192 5.43 -2.93 4.13
N PHE A 193 5.21 -1.77 4.75
CA PHE A 193 3.94 -1.05 4.75
C PHE A 193 3.34 -0.88 3.34
N ARG A 194 4.18 -0.63 2.34
CA ARG A 194 3.75 -0.33 0.96
C ARG A 194 3.06 -1.49 0.26
N ASP A 195 3.36 -2.72 0.68
CA ASP A 195 2.75 -3.92 0.10
C ASP A 195 1.31 -4.15 0.59
N TRP A 196 0.87 -3.38 1.58
CA TRP A 196 -0.43 -3.54 2.24
C TRP A 196 -1.35 -2.33 2.10
N VAL A 197 -0.91 -1.27 1.44
CA VAL A 197 -1.68 -0.02 1.29
C VAL A 197 -1.79 0.40 -0.16
N GLU A 198 -2.78 1.25 -0.46
CA GLU A 198 -2.85 1.95 -1.76
C GLU A 198 -1.66 2.91 -1.88
N THR A 199 -0.72 2.57 -2.75
CA THR A 199 0.52 3.33 -2.95
C THR A 199 0.36 4.53 -3.87
N ASP A 200 -0.62 4.54 -4.79
CA ASP A 200 -0.99 5.71 -5.58
C ASP A 200 -1.64 6.75 -4.66
N LEU A 201 -0.79 7.63 -4.14
CA LEU A 201 -1.16 8.61 -3.15
C LEU A 201 -2.17 9.60 -3.73
N LEU A 202 -1.97 10.06 -4.98
CA LEU A 202 -2.73 11.16 -5.58
C LEU A 202 -3.95 10.68 -6.38
N GLN A 203 -4.06 9.39 -6.69
CA GLN A 203 -5.12 8.81 -7.53
C GLN A 203 -5.31 9.59 -8.84
N LEU A 204 -4.17 9.93 -9.46
CA LEU A 204 -4.12 10.62 -10.75
C LEU A 204 -3.96 9.65 -11.92
N THR A 205 -3.85 8.35 -11.65
CA THR A 205 -3.82 7.31 -12.68
C THR A 205 -5.12 7.32 -13.49
N GLY A 206 -5.02 7.35 -14.82
CA GLY A 206 -6.17 7.49 -15.72
C GLY A 206 -6.78 8.89 -15.80
N GLN A 207 -6.37 9.83 -14.93
CA GLN A 207 -6.90 11.19 -14.91
C GLN A 207 -6.21 12.07 -15.94
N THR A 208 -6.97 12.99 -16.52
CA THR A 208 -6.40 14.06 -17.35
C THR A 208 -6.23 15.33 -16.55
N ILE A 209 -5.02 15.87 -16.61
CA ILE A 209 -4.61 17.10 -15.94
C ILE A 209 -4.71 18.24 -16.95
N ASP A 210 -5.54 19.24 -16.64
CA ASP A 210 -5.77 20.40 -17.50
C ASP A 210 -5.00 21.63 -17.02
N ARG A 211 -4.56 21.66 -15.75
CA ARG A 211 -3.68 22.69 -15.19
C ARG A 211 -2.74 22.09 -14.15
N TYR A 212 -1.49 22.54 -14.15
CA TYR A 212 -0.61 22.39 -12.99
C TYR A 212 0.14 23.69 -12.72
N GLU A 213 0.37 23.98 -11.45
CA GLU A 213 1.02 25.19 -10.98
C GLU A 213 2.13 24.79 -10.02
N VAL A 214 3.27 25.46 -10.13
CA VAL A 214 4.41 25.31 -9.22
C VAL A 214 4.65 26.67 -8.59
N ASP A 215 4.52 26.77 -7.27
CA ASP A 215 4.81 27.99 -6.52
C ASP A 215 6.04 27.74 -5.65
N ARG A 216 7.17 28.35 -6.06
CA ARG A 216 8.42 28.32 -5.31
C ARG A 216 8.52 29.60 -4.50
N TYR A 217 8.64 29.47 -3.20
CA TYR A 217 8.76 30.58 -2.28
C TYR A 217 9.72 30.21 -1.15
N SER A 218 10.28 31.22 -0.49
CA SER A 218 10.95 31.06 0.79
C SER A 218 10.00 31.51 1.90
N ILE A 219 10.21 31.04 3.12
CA ILE A 219 9.39 31.42 4.28
C ILE A 219 10.26 32.23 5.23
N ASP A 220 9.78 33.41 5.62
CA ASP A 220 10.32 34.07 6.81
C ASP A 220 9.76 33.35 8.03
N GLU A 221 10.55 32.48 8.65
CA GLU A 221 10.13 31.63 9.77
C GLU A 221 9.71 32.43 11.01
N ARG A 222 10.20 33.66 11.17
CA ARG A 222 9.84 34.54 12.28
C ARG A 222 8.51 35.24 12.05
N ALA A 223 8.25 35.65 10.80
CA ALA A 223 7.03 36.34 10.43
C ALA A 223 5.88 35.40 9.99
N GLY A 224 6.22 34.16 9.61
CA GLY A 224 5.26 33.18 9.08
C GLY A 224 4.74 33.55 7.69
N THR A 225 5.54 34.21 6.85
CA THR A 225 5.08 34.77 5.57
C THR A 225 5.92 34.30 4.39
N LYS A 226 5.27 34.09 3.22
CA LYS A 226 5.95 33.82 1.95
C LYS A 226 6.80 35.03 1.54
N THR A 227 8.04 34.77 1.15
CA THR A 227 8.95 35.73 0.53
C THR A 227 9.46 35.17 -0.80
N ALA A 228 9.82 36.05 -1.74
CA ALA A 228 10.36 35.66 -3.05
C ALA A 228 9.50 34.63 -3.83
N SER A 229 8.17 34.72 -3.76
CA SER A 229 7.28 33.81 -4.49
C SER A 229 7.43 33.97 -6.00
N ARG A 230 7.66 32.84 -6.66
CA ARG A 230 7.71 32.68 -8.11
C ARG A 230 6.77 31.54 -8.47
N ARG A 231 5.64 31.89 -9.09
CA ARG A 231 4.64 30.91 -9.51
C ARG A 231 4.64 30.74 -11.01
N LEU A 232 4.76 29.49 -11.44
CA LEU A 232 4.67 29.06 -12.82
C LEU A 232 3.37 28.26 -12.98
N SER A 233 2.50 28.71 -13.87
CA SER A 233 1.21 28.08 -14.16
C SER A 233 1.21 27.58 -15.59
N MET A 234 1.02 26.27 -15.73
CA MET A 234 0.81 25.62 -17.01
C MET A 234 -0.64 25.19 -17.12
N SER A 235 -1.34 25.67 -18.15
CA SER A 235 -2.76 25.35 -18.32
C SER A 235 -3.13 25.14 -19.78
N ARG A 236 -4.07 24.23 -20.01
CA ARG A 236 -4.82 24.16 -21.25
C ARG A 236 -6.03 25.08 -21.11
N THR A 237 -6.08 26.12 -21.93
CA THR A 237 -7.24 27.01 -21.94
C THR A 237 -8.48 26.19 -22.27
N TYR A 238 -9.51 26.26 -21.42
CA TYR A 238 -10.79 25.68 -21.74
C TYR A 238 -11.41 26.47 -22.89
N ASP A 239 -11.39 25.90 -24.10
CA ASP A 239 -12.16 26.37 -25.23
C ASP A 239 -13.24 25.32 -25.58
N PRO A 240 -14.53 25.61 -25.36
CA PRO A 240 -15.62 24.67 -25.67
C PRO A 240 -15.74 24.35 -27.16
N ALA A 241 -15.17 25.17 -28.05
CA ALA A 241 -15.15 24.94 -29.50
C ALA A 241 -14.01 24.00 -29.95
N VAL A 242 -13.03 23.73 -29.07
CA VAL A 242 -11.86 22.90 -29.38
C VAL A 242 -11.94 21.58 -28.58
N PRO A 243 -11.91 20.41 -29.24
CA PRO A 243 -11.90 19.13 -28.53
C PRO A 243 -10.69 19.07 -27.60
N ALA A 244 -10.86 18.45 -26.42
CA ALA A 244 -9.84 18.44 -25.37
C ALA A 244 -8.47 17.87 -25.81
N SER A 245 -8.46 17.03 -26.84
CA SER A 245 -7.24 16.46 -27.46
C SER A 245 -6.46 17.46 -28.33
N ALA A 246 -7.07 18.57 -28.74
CA ALA A 246 -6.48 19.58 -29.62
C ALA A 246 -6.16 20.91 -28.91
N ARG A 247 -6.24 20.94 -27.56
CA ARG A 247 -5.98 22.15 -26.76
C ARG A 247 -4.49 22.25 -26.44
N ASP A 248 -3.89 23.37 -26.82
CA ASP A 248 -2.48 23.66 -26.57
C ASP A 248 -2.21 24.09 -25.12
N TRP A 249 -1.02 23.75 -24.64
CA TRP A 249 -0.52 24.25 -23.36
C TRP A 249 -0.20 25.74 -23.45
N THR A 250 -0.42 26.44 -22.34
CA THR A 250 0.01 27.82 -22.14
C THR A 250 0.79 27.91 -20.83
N VAL A 251 1.80 28.78 -20.79
CA VAL A 251 2.64 29.00 -19.61
C VAL A 251 2.50 30.47 -19.19
N ARG A 252 2.23 30.68 -17.91
CA ARG A 252 2.22 32.00 -17.28
C ARG A 252 3.13 31.99 -16.09
N GLU A 253 3.93 33.03 -15.95
CA GLU A 253 4.82 33.21 -14.82
C GLU A 253 4.42 34.46 -14.04
N THR A 254 4.47 34.38 -12.72
CA THR A 254 4.29 35.51 -11.82
C THR A 254 5.44 35.55 -10.82
N LEU A 255 5.96 36.74 -10.57
CA LEU A 255 7.03 37.00 -9.61
C LEU A 255 6.53 38.03 -8.59
N ALA A 256 6.53 37.67 -7.31
CA ALA A 256 5.96 38.48 -6.24
C ALA A 256 4.51 38.94 -6.50
N GLY A 257 3.72 38.09 -7.18
CA GLY A 257 2.33 38.38 -7.55
C GLY A 257 2.16 39.15 -8.86
N GLU A 258 3.24 39.69 -9.45
CA GLU A 258 3.19 40.45 -10.69
C GLU A 258 3.44 39.54 -11.91
N PRO A 259 2.67 39.68 -13.00
CA PRO A 259 2.84 38.87 -14.20
C PRO A 259 4.16 39.21 -14.91
N VAL A 260 4.95 38.18 -15.19
CA VAL A 260 6.16 38.30 -16.02
C VAL A 260 5.72 38.21 -17.49
N PRO A 261 6.05 39.20 -18.35
CA PRO A 261 5.67 39.16 -19.75
C PRO A 261 6.29 37.96 -20.47
N THR A 262 5.46 37.12 -21.08
CA THR A 262 5.91 36.02 -21.92
C THR A 262 6.49 36.58 -23.23
N PRO A 263 7.71 36.18 -23.65
CA PRO A 263 8.26 36.61 -24.94
C PRO A 263 7.34 36.26 -26.11
N ALA A 264 7.18 37.18 -27.06
CA ALA A 264 6.35 36.96 -28.23
C ALA A 264 6.87 35.76 -29.05
N GLY A 265 6.00 34.80 -29.34
CA GLY A 265 6.35 33.58 -30.07
C GLY A 265 6.96 32.45 -29.24
N ALA A 266 7.06 32.60 -27.90
CA ALA A 266 7.48 31.50 -27.04
C ALA A 266 6.40 30.40 -27.02
N THR A 267 6.77 29.19 -27.43
CA THR A 267 5.94 27.99 -27.33
C THR A 267 6.32 27.20 -26.08
N PRO A 268 5.35 26.65 -25.33
CA PRO A 268 5.66 25.78 -24.21
C PRO A 268 6.38 24.50 -24.67
N ASP A 269 7.31 24.04 -23.85
CA ASP A 269 7.89 22.72 -23.98
C ASP A 269 6.90 21.67 -23.46
N VAL A 270 6.19 21.03 -24.38
CA VAL A 270 5.15 20.03 -24.07
C VAL A 270 5.76 18.72 -23.56
N GLU A 271 6.98 18.38 -23.98
CA GLU A 271 7.69 17.19 -23.52
C GLU A 271 8.04 17.35 -22.05
N ALA A 272 8.68 18.47 -21.69
CA ALA A 272 9.02 18.79 -20.30
C ALA A 272 7.77 18.87 -19.39
N ILE A 273 6.66 19.40 -19.89
CA ILE A 273 5.38 19.40 -19.16
C ILE A 273 4.91 17.97 -18.88
N ASN A 274 4.88 17.12 -19.90
CA ASN A 274 4.42 15.75 -19.75
C ASN A 274 5.32 14.94 -18.82
N ASP A 275 6.64 15.16 -18.86
CA ASP A 275 7.60 14.52 -17.97
C ASP A 275 7.30 14.88 -16.51
N VAL A 276 7.12 16.16 -16.19
CA VAL A 276 6.76 16.61 -14.84
C VAL A 276 5.43 15.98 -14.40
N LEU A 277 4.41 15.97 -15.27
CA LEU A 277 3.13 15.36 -14.94
C LEU A 277 3.23 13.85 -14.71
N ASN A 278 4.10 13.17 -15.46
CA ASN A 278 4.37 11.75 -15.27
C ASN A 278 5.09 11.48 -13.94
N GLU A 279 6.04 12.32 -13.54
CA GLU A 279 6.71 12.22 -12.24
C GLU A 279 5.75 12.50 -11.07
N ILE A 280 4.87 13.49 -11.18
CA ILE A 280 3.81 13.72 -10.18
C ILE A 280 2.92 12.49 -10.01
N LYS A 281 2.54 11.83 -11.11
CA LYS A 281 1.75 10.58 -11.08
C LYS A 281 2.51 9.39 -10.48
N LYS A 282 3.85 9.46 -10.39
CA LYS A 282 4.69 8.42 -9.78
C LYS A 282 4.95 8.64 -8.30
N ILE A 283 4.45 9.73 -7.70
CA ILE A 283 4.54 9.93 -6.25
C ILE A 283 3.84 8.75 -5.55
N ARG A 284 4.57 8.12 -4.62
CA ARG A 284 4.08 6.99 -3.82
C ARG A 284 4.18 7.32 -2.35
N ILE A 285 3.20 6.83 -1.59
CA ILE A 285 3.29 6.86 -0.13
C ILE A 285 4.36 5.88 0.35
N SER A 286 5.20 6.34 1.27
CA SER A 286 6.21 5.50 1.92
C SER A 286 5.94 5.31 3.41
N GLY A 287 5.16 6.21 4.00
CA GLY A 287 4.78 6.23 5.40
C GLY A 287 3.66 7.24 5.64
N VAL A 288 3.17 7.28 6.86
CA VAL A 288 2.07 8.19 7.28
C VAL A 288 2.37 8.80 8.63
N ARG A 289 1.93 10.03 8.83
CA ARG A 289 1.95 10.69 10.15
C ARG A 289 0.56 11.25 10.48
N PRO A 290 0.07 11.03 11.69
CA PRO A 290 -1.20 11.61 12.10
C PRO A 290 -1.06 13.13 12.21
N LYS A 291 -2.04 13.86 11.68
CA LYS A 291 -2.21 15.29 11.92
C LYS A 291 -2.75 15.48 13.34
N PRO A 292 -2.16 16.37 14.14
CA PRO A 292 -2.76 16.74 15.41
C PRO A 292 -4.19 17.26 15.22
N GLN A 293 -5.12 16.86 16.08
CA GLN A 293 -6.54 17.16 15.91
C GLN A 293 -6.81 18.67 15.83
N ARG A 294 -6.10 19.48 16.61
CA ARG A 294 -6.22 20.95 16.56
C ARG A 294 -5.76 21.54 15.24
N LEU A 295 -4.76 20.95 14.60
CA LEU A 295 -4.31 21.35 13.28
C LEU A 295 -5.37 21.04 12.21
N VAL A 296 -6.05 19.90 12.32
CA VAL A 296 -7.19 19.56 11.46
C VAL A 296 -8.31 20.59 11.65
N GLU A 297 -8.65 20.91 12.90
CA GLU A 297 -9.66 21.93 13.21
C GLU A 297 -9.29 23.32 12.69
N LEU A 298 -8.00 23.68 12.72
CA LEU A 298 -7.49 24.94 12.19
C LEU A 298 -7.69 25.02 10.67
N PHE A 299 -7.31 23.95 9.95
CA PHE A 299 -7.49 23.90 8.49
C PHE A 299 -8.96 23.87 8.06
N GLU A 300 -9.84 23.38 8.92
CA GLU A 300 -11.28 23.43 8.70
C GLU A 300 -11.92 24.76 9.16
N GLY A 301 -11.13 25.70 9.68
CA GLY A 301 -11.60 27.00 10.17
C GLY A 301 -12.46 26.90 11.43
N ARG A 302 -12.40 25.77 12.16
CA ARG A 302 -13.15 25.53 13.40
C ARG A 302 -12.47 26.12 14.63
N THR A 303 -11.16 26.38 14.56
CA THR A 303 -10.39 27.03 15.62
C THR A 303 -9.36 27.99 15.04
N ASN A 304 -8.97 28.99 15.84
CA ASN A 304 -7.82 29.86 15.58
C ASN A 304 -6.68 29.62 16.59
N GLN A 305 -6.84 28.63 17.47
CA GLN A 305 -5.84 28.27 18.46
C GLN A 305 -4.98 27.15 17.94
N VAL A 306 -3.66 27.34 17.97
CA VAL A 306 -2.67 26.31 17.62
C VAL A 306 -1.75 26.10 18.81
N ASP A 307 -1.49 24.84 19.12
CA ASP A 307 -0.54 24.51 20.18
C ASP A 307 0.89 24.77 19.71
N VAL A 308 1.64 25.56 20.47
CA VAL A 308 3.04 25.90 20.16
C VAL A 308 3.91 24.65 19.96
N PRO A 309 3.82 23.59 20.79
CA PRO A 309 4.57 22.36 20.55
C PRO A 309 4.22 21.66 19.23
N GLU A 310 2.95 21.69 18.82
CA GLU A 310 2.50 21.10 17.55
C GLU A 310 3.07 21.89 16.35
N LEU A 311 3.04 23.22 16.43
CA LEU A 311 3.68 24.08 15.42
C LEU A 311 5.18 23.82 15.33
N MET A 312 5.89 23.70 16.45
CA MET A 312 7.32 23.39 16.44
C MET A 312 7.60 22.02 15.80
N ASN A 313 6.73 21.04 16.02
CA ASN A 313 6.85 19.72 15.41
C ASN A 313 6.64 19.79 13.88
N LEU A 314 5.66 20.56 13.41
CA LEU A 314 5.45 20.81 11.98
C LEU A 314 6.63 21.56 11.35
N GLN A 315 7.15 22.57 12.04
CA GLN A 315 8.31 23.34 11.60
C GLN A 315 9.54 22.45 11.44
N SER A 316 9.79 21.52 12.38
CA SER A 316 10.88 20.54 12.24
C SER A 316 10.71 19.58 11.04
N ARG A 317 9.53 19.56 10.41
CA ARG A 317 9.22 18.78 9.20
C ARG A 317 9.09 19.68 7.97
N GLY A 318 9.39 20.97 8.07
CA GLY A 318 9.35 21.93 6.97
C GLY A 318 7.99 22.59 6.73
N PHE A 319 7.04 22.44 7.65
CA PHE A 319 5.70 23.02 7.53
C PHE A 319 5.47 24.16 8.50
N PHE A 320 4.85 25.22 7.98
CA PHE A 320 4.57 26.44 8.72
C PHE A 320 3.10 26.79 8.54
N VAL A 321 2.54 27.52 9.49
CA VAL A 321 1.18 28.05 9.38
C VAL A 321 1.28 29.57 9.45
N ASP A 322 0.70 30.25 8.45
CA ASP A 322 0.69 31.71 8.41
C ASP A 322 -0.33 32.30 9.41
N GLN A 323 -0.39 33.63 9.50
CA GLN A 323 -1.33 34.33 10.39
C GLN A 323 -2.81 34.10 10.05
N ASN A 324 -3.10 33.63 8.83
CA ASN A 324 -4.45 33.34 8.34
C ASN A 324 -4.83 31.86 8.52
N GLY A 325 -3.96 31.04 9.13
CA GLY A 325 -4.16 29.60 9.27
C GLY A 325 -3.84 28.80 8.01
N GLN A 326 -3.22 29.41 7.00
CA GLN A 326 -2.82 28.74 5.77
C GLN A 326 -1.52 27.95 5.97
N LEU A 327 -1.51 26.71 5.50
CA LEU A 327 -0.32 25.87 5.45
C LEU A 327 0.68 26.40 4.42
N LEU A 328 1.94 26.51 4.83
CA LEU A 328 3.10 26.83 4.02
C LEU A 328 4.14 25.71 4.15
N ALA A 329 4.93 25.52 3.11
CA ALA A 329 5.96 24.49 3.07
C ALA A 329 7.28 25.08 2.57
N ASN A 330 8.39 24.76 3.24
CA ASN A 330 9.69 25.36 2.94
C ASN A 330 10.25 24.97 1.56
N GLU A 331 9.83 23.84 1.01
CA GLU A 331 10.23 23.37 -0.31
C GLU A 331 9.20 23.70 -1.40
N GLY A 332 8.22 24.54 -1.08
CA GLY A 332 7.21 25.04 -1.99
C GLY A 332 5.99 24.14 -2.14
N GLU A 333 5.12 24.49 -3.09
CA GLU A 333 3.88 23.77 -3.35
C GLU A 333 3.64 23.54 -4.84
N VAL A 334 2.97 22.42 -5.15
CA VAL A 334 2.51 22.09 -6.49
C VAL A 334 1.00 21.89 -6.44
N ARG A 335 0.29 22.54 -7.35
CA ARG A 335 -1.15 22.37 -7.53
C ARG A 335 -1.44 21.67 -8.84
N VAL A 336 -2.30 20.67 -8.82
CA VAL A 336 -2.76 19.95 -10.01
C VAL A 336 -4.28 20.02 -10.07
N THR A 337 -4.80 20.42 -11.22
CA THR A 337 -6.24 20.46 -11.49
C THR A 337 -6.55 19.46 -12.59
N THR A 338 -7.42 18.51 -12.26
CA THR A 338 -7.92 17.51 -13.21
C THR A 338 -9.16 18.01 -13.94
N ARG A 339 -9.44 17.41 -15.09
CA ARG A 339 -10.56 17.80 -15.96
C ARG A 339 -11.93 17.72 -15.29
N ASP A 340 -12.09 16.80 -14.36
CA ASP A 340 -13.29 16.61 -13.56
C ASP A 340 -13.40 17.63 -12.41
N GLY A 341 -12.53 18.65 -12.35
CA GLY A 341 -12.61 19.76 -11.40
C GLY A 341 -11.95 19.52 -10.05
N VAL A 342 -11.35 18.35 -9.82
CA VAL A 342 -10.60 18.09 -8.59
C VAL A 342 -9.28 18.87 -8.63
N VAL A 343 -8.98 19.56 -7.53
CA VAL A 343 -7.74 20.31 -7.33
C VAL A 343 -6.98 19.71 -6.15
N LEU A 344 -5.82 19.14 -6.44
CA LEU A 344 -4.87 18.64 -5.45
C LEU A 344 -3.76 19.67 -5.24
N THR A 345 -3.57 20.11 -4.00
CA THR A 345 -2.41 20.94 -3.61
C THR A 345 -1.48 20.08 -2.76
N MET A 346 -0.23 19.95 -3.22
CA MET A 346 0.85 19.23 -2.55
C MET A 346 1.81 20.25 -1.96
N TYR A 347 2.06 20.15 -0.67
CA TYR A 347 2.98 20.99 0.09
C TYR A 347 4.19 20.15 0.47
N PHE A 348 5.39 20.56 0.06
CA PHE A 348 6.61 19.77 0.25
C PHE A 348 7.40 20.29 1.47
N GLY A 349 7.67 19.39 2.42
CA GLY A 349 8.48 19.68 3.60
C GLY A 349 9.91 19.13 3.49
N GLU A 350 10.52 18.92 4.65
CA GLU A 350 11.89 18.42 4.82
C GLU A 350 12.09 17.03 4.20
N VAL A 351 13.35 16.78 3.81
CA VAL A 351 13.84 15.48 3.36
C VAL A 351 14.34 14.68 4.55
N LEU A 352 14.03 13.39 4.54
CA LEU A 352 14.40 12.43 5.58
C LEU A 352 15.21 11.27 5.00
N TYR A 353 16.19 10.84 5.78
CA TYR A 353 17.01 9.67 5.51
C TYR A 353 16.85 8.67 6.66
N GLY A 354 16.72 7.40 6.31
CA GLY A 354 16.67 6.32 7.29
C GLY A 354 16.23 5.00 6.65
N PRO A 355 16.29 3.91 7.42
CA PRO A 355 15.72 2.63 6.99
C PRO A 355 14.23 2.79 6.66
N ALA A 356 13.77 2.17 5.58
CA ALA A 356 12.39 2.32 5.07
C ALA A 356 11.32 2.08 6.15
N ALA A 357 11.52 1.13 7.08
CA ALA A 357 10.58 0.83 8.16
C ALA A 357 10.51 1.92 9.26
N ALA A 358 11.65 2.55 9.58
CA ALA A 358 11.68 3.66 10.52
C ALA A 358 11.05 4.91 9.88
N VAL A 359 11.33 5.12 8.60
CA VAL A 359 10.69 6.18 7.81
C VAL A 359 9.18 5.95 7.68
N SER A 360 8.72 4.73 7.42
CA SER A 360 7.31 4.46 7.18
C SER A 360 6.46 4.73 8.43
N SER A 361 6.87 4.19 9.57
CA SER A 361 6.17 4.28 10.85
C SER A 361 6.40 5.61 11.59
N GLY A 362 7.55 6.25 11.39
CA GLY A 362 7.94 7.40 12.20
C GLY A 362 8.46 7.08 13.58
N LEU A 363 8.74 5.80 13.82
CA LEU A 363 9.33 5.29 15.02
C LEU A 363 10.77 4.84 14.70
N GLY A 364 11.76 5.37 15.42
CA GLY A 364 13.18 5.02 15.25
C GLY A 364 14.08 6.20 14.87
N ASP A 365 15.36 5.91 14.62
CA ASP A 365 16.37 6.91 14.28
C ASP A 365 16.20 7.38 12.83
N VAL A 366 15.34 8.37 12.63
CA VAL A 366 15.19 9.10 11.36
C VAL A 366 15.88 10.45 11.52
N VAL A 367 16.76 10.79 10.60
CA VAL A 367 17.46 12.07 10.59
C VAL A 367 16.97 12.94 9.43
N ASN A 368 16.72 14.21 9.73
CA ASN A 368 16.44 15.20 8.70
C ASN A 368 17.74 15.56 7.96
N ALA A 369 17.63 15.77 6.65
CA ALA A 369 18.72 16.13 5.75
C ALA A 369 19.49 17.41 6.14
N SER A 370 18.86 18.29 6.93
CA SER A 370 19.47 19.51 7.49
C SER A 370 20.57 19.25 8.52
N THR A 371 20.77 17.99 8.92
CA THR A 371 21.90 17.53 9.74
C THR A 371 22.93 16.89 8.81
N GLU A 372 24.12 17.48 8.67
CA GLU A 372 25.19 16.96 7.80
C GLU A 372 25.45 15.46 8.03
N SER A 373 24.93 14.62 7.15
CA SER A 373 25.25 13.21 7.09
C SER A 373 25.39 12.80 5.63
N ASP A 374 26.50 12.16 5.29
CA ASP A 374 26.71 11.49 4.00
C ASP A 374 25.67 10.37 3.86
N GLY A 375 24.51 10.70 3.28
CA GLY A 375 23.31 9.86 3.30
C GLY A 375 23.41 8.64 2.41
N ALA A 376 23.91 7.53 2.95
CA ALA A 376 23.71 6.19 2.38
C ALA A 376 22.29 5.70 2.75
N GLY A 377 21.27 6.15 2.01
CA GLY A 377 19.88 5.73 2.21
C GLY A 377 18.93 6.22 1.10
N THR A 378 17.76 5.60 0.98
CA THR A 378 16.70 6.07 0.07
C THR A 378 16.16 7.41 0.57
N GLU A 379 16.02 8.38 -0.33
CA GLU A 379 15.49 9.71 -0.02
C GLU A 379 13.96 9.67 0.14
N HIS A 380 13.46 10.19 1.25
CA HIS A 380 12.04 10.36 1.51
C HIS A 380 11.73 11.82 1.84
N ARG A 381 10.47 12.23 1.71
CA ARG A 381 10.06 13.63 1.96
C ARG A 381 8.70 13.69 2.62
N TYR A 382 8.54 14.60 3.58
CA TYR A 382 7.21 14.88 4.14
C TYR A 382 6.34 15.64 3.13
N MET A 383 5.05 15.30 3.04
CA MET A 383 4.15 15.97 2.11
C MET A 383 2.71 16.06 2.63
N PHE A 384 2.18 17.29 2.75
CA PHE A 384 0.75 17.46 2.93
C PHE A 384 0.04 17.47 1.58
N VAL A 385 -1.08 16.76 1.49
CA VAL A 385 -1.99 16.83 0.34
C VAL A 385 -3.33 17.41 0.80
N VAL A 386 -3.83 18.39 0.04
CA VAL A 386 -5.15 18.99 0.25
C VAL A 386 -5.96 18.86 -1.03
N ALA A 387 -7.17 18.31 -0.92
CA ALA A 387 -8.10 18.15 -2.02
C ALA A 387 -9.26 19.16 -1.93
N SER A 388 -9.54 19.82 -3.05
CA SER A 388 -10.64 20.77 -3.22
C SER A 388 -11.31 20.57 -4.59
N PHE A 389 -12.43 21.25 -4.81
CA PHE A 389 -13.20 21.18 -6.05
C PHE A 389 -13.36 22.58 -6.65
N ASP A 390 -13.04 22.74 -7.94
CA ASP A 390 -13.18 23.98 -8.67
C ASP A 390 -14.45 23.95 -9.54
N GLU A 391 -15.56 24.46 -8.99
CA GLU A 391 -16.85 24.56 -9.66
C GLU A 391 -16.83 25.48 -10.89
N SER A 392 -15.89 26.43 -10.93
CA SER A 392 -15.79 27.41 -12.02
C SER A 392 -15.41 26.76 -13.35
N MET A 393 -14.85 25.55 -13.31
CA MET A 393 -14.57 24.74 -14.51
C MET A 393 -15.83 24.27 -15.24
N PHE A 394 -16.99 24.32 -14.59
CA PHE A 394 -18.27 23.89 -15.14
C PHE A 394 -19.26 25.06 -15.17
N PRO A 395 -19.07 26.04 -16.07
CA PRO A 395 -20.00 27.15 -16.22
C PRO A 395 -21.39 26.65 -16.62
N GLU A 396 -22.42 27.38 -16.20
CA GLU A 396 -23.80 27.07 -16.55
C GLU A 396 -24.00 27.22 -18.08
N PRO A 397 -24.71 26.27 -18.74
CA PRO A 397 -25.04 26.41 -20.14
C PRO A 397 -25.86 27.68 -20.38
N GLN A 398 -25.74 28.27 -21.57
CA GLN A 398 -26.55 29.44 -21.91
C GLN A 398 -27.98 29.01 -22.24
N ALA A 399 -28.95 29.61 -21.55
CA ALA A 399 -30.37 29.38 -21.84
C ALA A 399 -30.71 29.85 -23.27
N PRO A 400 -31.58 29.12 -23.99
CA PRO A 400 -32.04 29.56 -25.30
C PRO A 400 -32.78 30.89 -25.18
N GLN A 401 -32.54 31.80 -26.13
CA GLN A 401 -33.30 33.05 -26.19
C GLN A 401 -34.77 32.74 -26.49
N ALA A 402 -35.69 33.36 -25.76
CA ALA A 402 -37.11 33.19 -26.00
C ALA A 402 -37.45 33.59 -27.44
N ALA A 403 -38.00 32.65 -28.22
CA ALA A 403 -38.41 32.93 -29.59
C ALA A 403 -39.50 34.01 -29.63
N GLY A 404 -39.34 35.00 -30.51
CA GLY A 404 -40.47 35.81 -30.94
C GLY A 404 -41.56 34.93 -31.56
N GLN A 405 -42.82 35.33 -31.41
CA GLN A 405 -44.00 34.56 -31.85
C GLN A 405 -43.83 34.03 -33.30
N GLY A 406 -43.60 32.72 -33.47
CA GLY A 406 -43.58 32.09 -34.79
C GLY A 406 -42.74 30.82 -35.02
N GLU A 407 -41.93 30.33 -34.07
CA GLU A 407 -41.09 29.14 -34.28
C GLU A 407 -41.25 28.06 -33.19
N ASP A 408 -42.06 27.02 -33.45
CA ASP A 408 -42.40 25.98 -32.44
C ASP A 408 -41.48 24.73 -32.45
N ALA A 409 -40.77 24.45 -33.55
CA ALA A 409 -39.94 23.23 -33.68
C ALA A 409 -38.45 23.44 -33.34
N THR A 410 -37.89 24.61 -33.65
CA THR A 410 -36.48 24.97 -33.34
C THR A 410 -36.30 25.28 -31.86
N THR A 411 -37.29 25.92 -31.24
CA THR A 411 -37.30 26.31 -29.83
C THR A 411 -37.42 25.10 -28.88
N SER A 412 -38.19 24.07 -29.25
CA SER A 412 -38.33 22.84 -28.45
C SER A 412 -37.06 21.98 -28.48
N GLY A 413 -36.39 21.86 -29.63
CA GLY A 413 -35.09 21.19 -29.74
C GLY A 413 -33.97 21.90 -28.98
N ALA A 414 -33.93 23.23 -29.03
CA ALA A 414 -32.95 24.04 -28.29
C ALA A 414 -33.17 23.96 -26.77
N GLN A 415 -34.42 23.94 -26.31
CA GLN A 415 -34.77 23.75 -24.91
C GLN A 415 -34.37 22.35 -24.42
N ALA A 416 -34.65 21.30 -25.19
CA ALA A 416 -34.23 19.94 -24.85
C ALA A 416 -32.70 19.80 -24.78
N ALA A 417 -31.96 20.43 -25.70
CA ALA A 417 -30.49 20.45 -25.67
C ALA A 417 -29.94 21.21 -24.45
N TYR A 418 -30.59 22.32 -24.05
CA TYR A 418 -30.24 23.06 -22.84
C TYR A 418 -30.46 22.22 -21.58
N GLU A 419 -31.60 21.55 -21.45
CA GLU A 419 -31.89 20.66 -20.31
C GLU A 419 -30.91 19.48 -20.24
N GLN A 420 -30.56 18.88 -21.38
CA GLN A 420 -29.52 17.85 -21.45
C GLN A 420 -28.15 18.37 -21.02
N ALA A 421 -27.77 19.57 -21.46
CA ALA A 421 -26.51 20.20 -21.06
C ALA A 421 -26.47 20.52 -19.56
N LEU A 422 -27.61 20.94 -18.98
CA LEU A 422 -27.74 21.18 -17.54
C LEU A 422 -27.62 19.88 -16.74
N ALA A 423 -28.30 18.81 -17.17
CA ALA A 423 -28.21 17.50 -16.54
C ALA A 423 -26.78 16.93 -16.60
N ALA A 424 -26.13 17.00 -17.77
CA ALA A 424 -24.75 16.55 -17.93
C ALA A 424 -23.76 17.39 -17.11
N ARG A 425 -24.03 18.69 -16.92
CA ARG A 425 -23.26 19.54 -16.00
C ARG A 425 -23.43 19.09 -14.57
N GLN A 426 -24.67 18.85 -14.13
CA GLN A 426 -24.97 18.43 -12.77
C GLN A 426 -24.28 17.10 -12.43
N GLU A 427 -24.33 16.13 -13.35
CA GLU A 427 -23.62 14.85 -13.21
C GLU A 427 -22.12 15.04 -13.01
N LYS A 428 -21.48 15.95 -13.78
CA LYS A 428 -20.06 16.27 -13.63
C LYS A 428 -19.75 16.95 -12.29
N LEU A 429 -20.60 17.86 -11.84
CA LEU A 429 -20.46 18.52 -10.54
C LEU A 429 -20.54 17.49 -9.41
N ASP A 430 -21.53 16.60 -9.44
CA ASP A 430 -21.73 15.60 -8.39
C ASP A 430 -20.59 14.57 -8.37
N ALA A 431 -20.16 14.10 -9.54
CA ALA A 431 -19.02 13.18 -9.65
C ALA A 431 -17.70 13.83 -9.16
N GLY A 432 -17.43 15.07 -9.59
CA GLY A 432 -16.23 15.82 -9.19
C GLY A 432 -16.20 16.15 -7.70
N ARG A 433 -17.34 16.59 -7.13
CA ARG A 433 -17.48 16.83 -5.68
C ARG A 433 -17.28 15.55 -4.88
N SER A 434 -17.96 14.47 -5.27
CA SER A 434 -17.83 13.17 -4.59
C SER A 434 -16.37 12.69 -4.56
N ARG A 435 -15.66 12.80 -5.69
CA ARG A 435 -14.24 12.44 -5.76
C ARG A 435 -13.36 13.36 -4.90
N ALA A 436 -13.59 14.67 -4.95
CA ALA A 436 -12.86 15.63 -4.13
C ALA A 436 -13.08 15.38 -2.63
N ASP A 437 -14.29 15.01 -2.21
CA ASP A 437 -14.65 14.71 -0.84
C ASP A 437 -14.01 13.40 -0.36
N ALA A 438 -14.01 12.36 -1.20
CA ALA A 438 -13.31 11.09 -0.92
C ALA A 438 -11.80 11.31 -0.72
N LEU A 439 -11.17 12.10 -1.59
CA LEU A 439 -9.75 12.47 -1.47
C LEU A 439 -9.51 13.33 -0.23
N ARG A 440 -10.39 14.28 0.08
CA ARG A 440 -10.28 15.11 1.29
C ARG A 440 -10.34 14.24 2.55
N ALA A 441 -11.29 13.29 2.61
CA ALA A 441 -11.39 12.34 3.71
C ALA A 441 -10.12 11.48 3.84
N ARG A 442 -9.55 11.01 2.71
CA ARG A 442 -8.30 10.23 2.70
C ARG A 442 -7.14 10.99 3.33
N TYR A 443 -6.99 12.29 3.05
CA TYR A 443 -5.89 13.10 3.57
C TYR A 443 -6.22 13.86 4.86
N ALA A 444 -7.46 13.81 5.35
CA ALA A 444 -7.91 14.68 6.45
C ALA A 444 -7.04 14.57 7.70
N ASN A 445 -6.60 13.36 8.03
CA ASN A 445 -5.88 13.04 9.26
C ASN A 445 -4.40 12.70 9.04
N TRP A 446 -3.89 12.73 7.81
CA TRP A 446 -2.59 12.14 7.46
C TRP A 446 -1.75 13.03 6.53
N TYR A 447 -0.43 13.01 6.73
CA TYR A 447 0.57 13.66 5.88
C TYR A 447 1.90 12.89 5.86
#